data_AF-A0A1V9FS35-F1
#
_entry.id   AF-A0A1V9FS35-F1
#
_cell.length_a   1.000
_cell.length_b   1.000
_cell.length_c   1.000
_cell.angle_alpha   90.00
_cell.angle_beta   90.00
_cell.angle_gamma   90.00
#
_symmetry.space_group_name_H-M   'P 1'
#
loop_
_entity.id
_entity.type
_entity.pdbx_description
1 polymer ?
#
loop_
_entity_poly.entity_id
_entity_poly.type
_entity_poly.pdbx_seq_one_letter_code
_entity_poly.pdbx_strand_id
1 'polypeptide(L)'
;MKKNYKSIEDLIVDESFIAWYFKKDETQIINWNKWIAACEGNRDLANKAASFLNAILLEERLSNEAKMRSEENLMRNLKKK
;
A
#
# COMPACT_ATOMS: atom_id res chain seq x y z
N MET A 1 -3.46 21.21 0.22
CA MET A 1 -4.42 20.19 0.69
C MET A 1 -5.44 20.85 1.60
N LYS A 2 -6.73 20.59 1.39
CA LYS A 2 -7.84 21.14 2.19
C LYS A 2 -8.84 20.05 2.60
N LYS A 3 -8.39 18.79 2.65
CA LYS A 3 -9.18 17.63 3.08
C LYS A 3 -8.92 17.39 4.56
N ASN A 4 -9.99 17.15 5.31
CA ASN A 4 -9.95 16.92 6.75
C ASN A 4 -9.95 15.41 6.99
N TYR A 5 -8.79 14.79 6.91
CA TYR A 5 -8.65 13.35 7.10
C TYR A 5 -8.83 13.01 8.58
N LYS A 6 -9.76 12.11 8.90
CA LYS A 6 -10.08 11.72 10.27
C LYS A 6 -9.80 10.25 10.56
N SER A 7 -9.67 9.45 9.52
CA SER A 7 -9.50 8.00 9.60
C SER A 7 -8.44 7.50 8.64
N ILE A 8 -7.99 6.27 8.83
CA ILE A 8 -7.01 5.60 7.98
C ILE A 8 -7.60 5.36 6.59
N GLU A 9 -8.88 5.02 6.54
CA GLU A 9 -9.68 4.78 5.36
C GLU A 9 -9.71 6.01 4.46
N ASP A 10 -9.87 7.21 5.04
CA ASP A 10 -9.87 8.47 4.29
C ASP A 10 -8.54 8.70 3.54
N LEU A 11 -7.41 8.21 4.08
CA LEU A 11 -6.10 8.33 3.44
C LEU A 11 -5.95 7.28 2.34
N ILE A 12 -6.33 6.03 2.61
CA ILE A 12 -6.12 4.93 1.66
C ILE A 12 -6.96 5.09 0.39
N VAL A 13 -8.17 5.65 0.50
CA VAL A 13 -9.00 5.94 -0.68
C VAL A 13 -8.56 7.19 -1.45
N ASP A 14 -7.61 7.97 -0.91
CA ASP A 14 -7.09 9.14 -1.59
C ASP A 14 -5.97 8.75 -2.57
N GLU A 15 -6.24 8.87 -3.86
CA GLU A 15 -5.27 8.57 -4.93
C GLU A 15 -3.96 9.35 -4.78
N SER A 16 -4.00 10.58 -4.25
CA SER A 16 -2.80 11.38 -4.01
C SER A 16 -1.95 10.81 -2.87
N PHE A 17 -2.58 10.21 -1.85
CA PHE A 17 -1.88 9.52 -0.77
C PHE A 17 -1.23 8.24 -1.30
N ILE A 18 -1.94 7.49 -2.14
CA ILE A 18 -1.39 6.30 -2.80
C ILE A 18 -0.21 6.67 -3.70
N ALA A 19 -0.30 7.79 -4.44
CA ALA A 19 0.81 8.31 -5.24
C ALA A 19 2.03 8.69 -4.39
N TRP A 20 1.82 9.27 -3.20
CA TRP A 20 2.89 9.52 -2.22
C TRP A 20 3.51 8.23 -1.70
N TYR A 21 2.68 7.27 -1.29
CA TYR A 21 3.13 6.01 -0.72
C TYR A 21 4.01 5.22 -1.71
N PHE A 22 3.60 5.14 -2.98
CA PHE A 22 4.39 4.51 -4.04
C PHE A 22 5.49 5.40 -4.62
N LYS A 23 5.67 6.62 -4.12
CA LYS A 23 6.65 7.61 -4.60
C LYS A 23 6.57 7.88 -6.12
N LYS A 24 5.36 7.93 -6.66
CA LYS A 24 5.10 8.07 -8.11
C LYS A 24 4.97 9.51 -8.58
N ASP A 25 4.75 10.45 -7.67
CA ASP A 25 4.54 11.87 -7.99
C ASP A 25 5.28 12.76 -6.98
N GLU A 26 6.31 13.47 -7.44
CA GLU A 26 7.14 14.37 -6.62
C GLU A 26 6.34 15.51 -5.98
N THR A 27 5.30 16.01 -6.67
CA THR A 27 4.43 17.07 -6.15
C THR A 27 3.62 16.54 -4.97
N GLN A 28 3.07 15.33 -5.10
CA GLN A 28 2.36 14.70 -3.99
C GLN A 28 3.30 14.35 -2.85
N ILE A 29 4.55 13.98 -3.15
CA ILE A 29 5.56 13.74 -2.11
C ILE A 29 5.79 14.97 -1.26
N ILE A 30 6.00 16.13 -1.88
CA ILE A 30 6.22 17.38 -1.16
C ILE A 30 4.97 17.76 -0.35
N ASN A 31 3.77 17.62 -0.93
CA ASN A 31 2.53 18.00 -0.27
C ASN A 31 2.23 17.12 0.96
N TRP A 32 2.36 15.81 0.83
CA TRP A 32 2.12 14.86 1.92
C TRP A 32 3.19 14.98 3.00
N ASN A 33 4.46 15.13 2.64
CA ASN A 33 5.52 15.35 3.63
C ASN A 33 5.28 16.63 4.44
N LYS A 34 4.82 17.71 3.81
CA LYS A 34 4.43 18.95 4.51
C LYS A 34 3.25 18.72 5.45
N TRP A 35 2.21 17.99 5.01
CA TRP A 35 1.05 17.70 5.84
C TRP A 35 1.37 16.79 7.03
N ILE A 36 2.21 15.77 6.82
CA ILE A 36 2.73 14.86 7.86
C ILE A 36 3.61 15.61 8.87
N ALA A 37 4.42 16.56 8.41
CA ALA A 37 5.28 17.35 9.27
C ALA A 37 4.51 18.38 10.11
N ALA A 38 3.28 18.74 9.72
CA ALA A 38 2.51 19.81 10.37
C ALA A 38 2.10 19.48 11.82
N CYS A 39 1.82 18.21 12.16
CA CYS A 39 1.57 17.80 13.54
C CYS A 39 1.78 16.28 13.74
N GLU A 40 1.95 15.87 14.99
CA GLU A 40 2.16 14.47 15.35
C GLU A 40 0.96 13.57 15.03
N GLY A 41 -0.27 14.07 15.18
CA GLY A 41 -1.48 13.31 14.84
C GLY A 41 -1.56 12.95 13.35
N ASN A 42 -1.18 13.87 12.47
CA ASN A 42 -1.11 13.60 11.02
C ASN A 42 -0.05 12.54 10.70
N ARG A 43 1.09 12.59 11.38
CA ARG A 43 2.16 11.61 11.23
C ARG A 43 1.72 10.23 11.68
N ASP A 44 1.10 10.12 12.83
CA ASP A 44 0.58 8.85 13.33
C ASP A 44 -0.46 8.26 12.38
N LEU A 45 -1.38 9.09 11.88
CA LEU A 45 -2.40 8.67 10.92
C LEU A 45 -1.79 8.18 9.59
N ALA A 46 -0.83 8.92 9.03
CA ALA A 46 -0.12 8.53 7.82
C ALA A 46 0.69 7.25 8.00
N ASN A 47 1.35 7.08 9.15
CA ASN A 47 2.11 5.87 9.47
C ASN A 47 1.18 4.65 9.56
N LYS A 48 0.04 4.77 10.25
CA LYS A 48 -0.95 3.68 10.34
C LYS A 48 -1.48 3.30 8.97
N ALA A 49 -1.82 4.27 8.13
CA ALA A 49 -2.26 4.03 6.77
C ALA A 49 -1.18 3.35 5.91
N ALA A 50 0.08 3.79 6.00
CA ALA A 50 1.20 3.17 5.30
C ALA A 50 1.47 1.73 5.80
N SER A 51 1.39 1.48 7.11
CA SER A 51 1.50 0.14 7.69
C SER A 51 0.38 -0.79 7.22
N PHE A 52 -0.86 -0.28 7.12
CA PHE A 52 -1.98 -1.05 6.60
C PHE A 52 -1.80 -1.41 5.13
N LEU A 53 -1.35 -0.46 4.29
CA LEU A 53 -1.02 -0.72 2.88
C LEU A 53 0.09 -1.78 2.74
N ASN A 54 1.14 -1.70 3.56
CA ASN A 54 2.20 -2.69 3.58
C ASN A 54 1.67 -4.09 3.92
N ALA A 55 0.73 -4.21 4.86
CA ALA A 55 0.15 -5.48 5.24
C ALA A 55 -0.65 -6.10 4.08
N ILE A 56 -1.48 -5.31 3.39
CA ILE A 56 -2.24 -5.76 2.22
C ILE A 56 -1.31 -6.25 1.11
N LEU A 57 -0.27 -5.48 0.79
CA LEU A 57 0.67 -5.84 -0.28
C LEU A 57 1.48 -7.10 0.06
N LEU A 58 1.82 -7.30 1.34
CA LEU A 58 2.49 -8.51 1.79
C LEU A 58 1.59 -9.74 1.64
N GLU A 59 0.32 -9.63 2.06
CA GLU A 59 -0.65 -10.71 1.93
C GLU A 59 -0.90 -11.08 0.46
N GLU A 60 -1.05 -10.08 -0.42
CA GLU A 60 -1.20 -10.30 -1.85
C GLU A 60 0.00 -11.03 -2.45
N ARG A 61 1.22 -10.64 -2.07
CA ARG A 61 2.45 -11.29 -2.54
C ARG A 61 2.53 -12.75 -2.09
N LEU A 62 2.23 -13.03 -0.83
CA LEU A 62 2.25 -14.40 -0.30
C LEU A 62 1.18 -15.28 -0.98
N SER A 63 0.00 -14.73 -1.24
CA SER A 63 -1.07 -15.41 -1.96
C SER A 63 -0.67 -15.76 -3.40
N ASN A 64 -0.05 -14.80 -4.10
CA ASN A 64 0.44 -15.01 -5.47
C ASN A 64 1.57 -16.06 -5.54
N GLU A 65 2.49 -16.07 -4.58
CA GLU A 65 3.53 -17.10 -4.49
C GLU A 65 2.94 -18.50 -4.25
N ALA A 66 1.93 -18.62 -3.38
CA ALA A 66 1.25 -19.88 -3.13
C ALA A 66 0.56 -20.39 -4.40
N LYS A 67 -0.10 -19.48 -5.15
CA LYS A 67 -0.73 -19.81 -6.43
C LYS A 67 0.29 -20.32 -7.46
N MET A 68 1.40 -19.60 -7.65
CA MET A 68 2.45 -20.02 -8.60
C MET A 68 3.01 -21.41 -8.27
N ARG A 69 3.28 -21.71 -6.99
CA ARG A 69 3.74 -23.06 -6.60
C ARG A 69 2.71 -24.15 -6.90
N SER A 70 1.43 -23.86 -6.70
CA SER A 70 0.37 -24.82 -7.03
C SER A 70 0.29 -25.10 -8.54
N GLU A 71 0.45 -24.06 -9.37
CA GLU A 71 0.49 -24.15 -10.83
C GLU A 71 1.73 -24.93 -11.32
N GLU A 72 2.92 -24.66 -10.76
CA GLU A 72 4.14 -25.39 -11.09
C GLU A 72 4.03 -26.89 -10.77
N ASN A 73 3.43 -27.23 -9.62
CA ASN A 73 3.21 -28.61 -9.22
C ASN A 73 2.24 -29.33 -10.16
N LEU A 74 1.15 -28.66 -10.56
CA LEU A 74 0.21 -29.19 -11.56
C LEU A 74 0.90 -29.46 -12.90
N MET A 75 1.68 -28.49 -13.39
CA MET A 75 2.42 -28.61 -14.66
C MET A 75 3.47 -29.73 -14.61
N ARG A 76 4.15 -29.92 -13.48
CA ARG A 76 5.09 -31.05 -13.28
C ARG A 76 4.38 -32.40 -13.30
N ASN A 77 3.20 -32.49 -12.68
CA ASN A 77 2.44 -33.74 -12.63
C ASN A 77 1.81 -34.11 -13.98
N LEU A 78 1.42 -33.12 -14.79
CA LEU A 78 0.91 -33.35 -16.14
C LEU A 78 1.99 -33.81 -17.13
N LYS A 79 3.24 -33.35 -16.98
CA LYS A 79 4.38 -33.74 -17.84
C LYS A 79 4.99 -35.11 -17.54
N LYS A 80 4.58 -35.76 -16.44
CA LYS A 80 5.06 -37.09 -16.02
C LYS A 80 4.12 -38.23 -16.44
N LYS A 81 3.02 -37.92 -17.13
CA LYS A 81 2.06 -38.86 -17.71
C LYS A 81 2.28 -38.94 -19.21
#